data_AF-A0A947NPK7-F1
#
_entry.id   AF-A0A947NPK7-F1
#
_cell.length_a   1.000
_cell.length_b   1.000
_cell.length_c   1.000
_cell.angle_alpha   90.00
_cell.angle_beta   90.00
_cell.angle_gamma   90.00
#
_symmetry.space_group_name_H-M   'P 1'
#
loop_
_entity.id
_entity.type
_entity.pdbx_description
1 polymer ?
#
loop_
_entity_poly.entity_id
_entity_poly.type
_entity_poly.pdbx_seq_one_letter_code
_entity_poly.pdbx_strand_id
1 'polypeptide(L)'
;MSDDKKEAGQKPLEKARVEVEAEPNNRHNQRDREVAGRAARRVKEAVEKELSKPENKQAGSDKQLHEADQALNRERDQVPGKHVKSIRVKVSGEREDERGKIERVTREREVKPGD
;
A
#
# COMPACT_ATOMS: atom_id res chain seq x y z
N MET A 1 33.42 -11.74 4.17
CA MET A 1 33.30 -10.59 3.25
C MET A 1 31.90 -10.66 2.70
N SER A 2 31.01 -9.76 3.12
CA SER A 2 29.66 -9.69 2.57
C SER A 2 29.57 -8.36 1.87
N ASP A 3 29.52 -8.38 0.54
CA ASP A 3 29.25 -7.24 -0.29
C ASP A 3 27.96 -6.56 0.20
N ASP A 4 28.16 -5.42 0.88
CA ASP A 4 27.19 -4.36 1.04
C ASP A 4 26.71 -3.97 -0.37
N LYS A 5 25.72 -4.71 -0.88
CA LYS A 5 24.84 -4.20 -1.93
C LYS A 5 24.14 -3.00 -1.31
N LYS A 6 24.80 -1.84 -1.34
CA LYS A 6 24.15 -0.55 -1.28
C LYS A 6 22.97 -0.69 -2.24
N GLU A 7 21.74 -0.69 -1.71
CA GLU A 7 20.57 -0.41 -2.52
C GLU A 7 20.89 0.89 -3.23
N ALA A 8 21.25 0.76 -4.50
CA ALA A 8 21.82 1.84 -5.28
C ALA A 8 20.78 2.95 -5.35
N GLY A 9 21.12 4.12 -4.80
CA GLY A 9 20.68 5.43 -5.29
C GLY A 9 19.18 5.73 -5.35
N GLN A 10 18.28 4.86 -4.86
CA GLN A 10 16.85 5.14 -4.97
C GLN A 10 16.44 6.13 -3.90
N LYS A 11 16.10 7.34 -4.35
CA LYS A 11 15.48 8.37 -3.51
C LYS A 11 14.13 7.89 -2.99
N PRO A 12 13.66 8.43 -1.86
CA PRO A 12 12.31 8.17 -1.37
C PRO A 12 11.25 8.61 -2.38
N LEU A 13 10.09 7.97 -2.29
CA LEU A 13 8.87 8.33 -2.99
C LEU A 13 8.34 9.65 -2.41
N GLU A 14 8.43 10.71 -3.21
CA GLU A 14 7.81 11.99 -2.93
C GLU A 14 6.35 12.02 -3.36
N LYS A 15 5.56 12.91 -2.75
CA LYS A 15 4.13 13.12 -3.04
C LYS A 15 3.33 11.81 -3.07
N ALA A 16 3.69 10.87 -2.18
CA ALA A 16 3.04 9.57 -2.09
C ALA A 16 1.52 9.74 -1.88
N ARG A 17 0.74 9.03 -2.67
CA ARG A 17 -0.72 8.96 -2.58
C ARG A 17 -1.15 7.51 -2.55
N VAL A 18 -2.09 7.21 -1.65
CA VAL A 18 -2.65 5.87 -1.48
C VAL A 18 -4.14 5.93 -1.81
N GLU A 19 -4.53 5.14 -2.79
CA GLU A 19 -5.92 4.90 -3.16
C GLU A 19 -6.28 3.46 -2.76
N VAL A 20 -7.41 3.27 -2.10
CA VAL A 20 -7.86 1.95 -1.67
C VAL A 20 -9.33 1.77 -2.03
N GLU A 21 -9.63 0.65 -2.66
CA GLU A 21 -10.97 0.20 -2.97
C GLU A 21 -11.18 -1.18 -2.36
N ALA A 22 -12.30 -1.38 -1.66
CA ALA A 22 -12.69 -2.70 -1.18
C ALA A 22 -14.00 -3.10 -1.83
N GLU A 23 -14.02 -4.25 -2.51
CA GLU A 23 -15.22 -4.79 -3.12
C GLU A 23 -15.99 -5.62 -2.08
N PRO A 24 -17.26 -5.31 -1.77
CA PRO A 24 -18.09 -6.17 -0.92
C PRO A 24 -18.46 -7.47 -1.65
N ASN A 25 -18.68 -8.56 -0.91
CA ASN A 25 -19.17 -9.81 -1.50
C ASN A 25 -20.55 -9.66 -2.12
N ASN A 26 -21.46 -8.93 -1.46
CA ASN A 26 -22.77 -8.60 -2.00
C ASN A 26 -22.99 -7.07 -1.99
N ARG A 27 -22.96 -6.47 -3.19
CA ARG A 27 -23.17 -5.01 -3.38
C ARG A 27 -24.56 -4.52 -2.95
N HIS A 28 -25.54 -5.42 -2.87
CA HIS A 28 -26.89 -5.08 -2.40
C HIS A 28 -27.04 -5.22 -0.88
N ASN A 29 -26.13 -5.92 -0.20
CA ASN A 29 -26.13 -6.05 1.25
C ASN A 29 -25.53 -4.79 1.90
N GLN A 30 -26.30 -4.13 2.77
CA GLN A 30 -25.82 -2.93 3.48
C GLN A 30 -24.63 -3.24 4.39
N ARG A 31 -24.66 -4.35 5.13
CA ARG A 31 -23.59 -4.75 6.04
C ARG A 31 -22.30 -5.01 5.28
N ASP A 32 -22.35 -5.71 4.16
CA ASP A 32 -21.15 -5.99 3.35
C ASP A 32 -20.53 -4.70 2.82
N ARG A 33 -21.35 -3.76 2.34
CA ARG A 33 -20.89 -2.42 1.90
C ARG A 33 -20.25 -1.64 3.04
N GLU A 34 -20.85 -1.63 4.23
CA GLU A 34 -20.28 -0.96 5.39
C GLU A 34 -18.95 -1.58 5.81
N VAL A 35 -18.85 -2.91 5.84
CA VAL A 35 -17.63 -3.62 6.21
C VAL A 35 -16.54 -3.38 5.16
N ALA A 36 -16.86 -3.42 3.86
CA ALA A 36 -15.92 -3.08 2.79
C ALA A 36 -15.44 -1.62 2.91
N GLY A 37 -16.33 -0.67 3.15
CA GLY A 37 -15.96 0.73 3.37
C GLY A 37 -15.03 0.93 4.58
N ARG A 38 -15.28 0.22 5.69
CA ARG A 38 -14.40 0.24 6.86
C ARG A 38 -13.06 -0.42 6.57
N ALA A 39 -13.04 -1.55 5.85
CA ALA A 39 -11.82 -2.22 5.43
C ALA A 39 -10.94 -1.32 4.56
N ALA A 40 -11.53 -0.67 3.55
CA ALA A 40 -10.80 0.26 2.68
C ALA A 40 -10.18 1.42 3.47
N ARG A 41 -10.92 2.02 4.42
CA ARG A 41 -10.39 3.09 5.29
C ARG A 41 -9.24 2.60 6.16
N ARG A 42 -9.40 1.46 6.83
CA ARG A 42 -8.35 0.89 7.70
C ARG A 42 -7.07 0.57 6.93
N VAL A 43 -7.21 -0.08 5.78
CA VAL A 43 -6.08 -0.41 4.90
C VAL A 43 -5.39 0.86 4.42
N LYS A 44 -6.17 1.87 4.00
CA LYS A 44 -5.60 3.17 3.59
C LYS A 44 -4.80 3.81 4.72
N GLU A 45 -5.37 3.92 5.91
CA GLU A 45 -4.70 4.51 7.08
C GLU A 45 -3.43 3.74 7.47
N ALA A 46 -3.46 2.41 7.44
CA ALA A 46 -2.29 1.58 7.75
C ALA A 46 -1.15 1.79 6.74
N VAL A 47 -1.48 1.79 5.45
CA VAL A 47 -0.48 1.99 4.38
C VAL A 47 0.07 3.42 4.42
N GLU A 48 -0.78 4.45 4.56
CA GLU A 48 -0.33 5.84 4.71
C GLU A 48 0.54 6.03 5.96
N LYS A 49 0.17 5.39 7.07
CA LYS A 49 0.96 5.41 8.30
C LYS A 49 2.34 4.81 8.08
N GLU A 50 2.45 3.65 7.45
CA GLU A 50 3.75 3.04 7.12
C GLU A 50 4.59 3.97 6.24
N LEU A 51 4.03 4.51 5.15
CA LEU A 51 4.74 5.43 4.25
C LEU A 51 5.17 6.72 4.95
N SER A 52 4.44 7.15 5.98
CA SER A 52 4.73 8.37 6.74
C SER A 52 5.81 8.19 7.81
N LYS A 53 6.20 6.95 8.15
CA LYS A 53 7.19 6.70 9.20
C LYS A 53 8.55 7.32 8.83
N PRO A 54 9.28 7.92 9.78
CA PRO A 54 10.58 8.53 9.51
C PRO A 54 11.58 7.57 8.86
N GLU A 55 11.60 6.30 9.29
CA GLU A 55 12.44 5.23 8.73
C GLU A 55 12.15 4.94 7.25
N ASN A 56 10.90 5.13 6.82
CA ASN A 56 10.45 4.91 5.46
C ASN A 56 10.59 6.17 4.61
N LYS A 57 10.49 7.37 5.19
CA LYS A 57 10.74 8.64 4.47
C LYS A 57 12.19 8.80 4.01
N GLN A 58 13.13 8.13 4.68
CA GLN A 58 14.55 8.10 4.31
C GLN A 58 14.92 6.83 3.53
N ALA A 59 14.02 5.85 3.49
CA ALA A 59 14.20 4.64 2.71
C ALA A 59 13.97 4.92 1.22
N GLY A 60 14.63 4.14 0.36
CA GLY A 60 14.38 4.21 -1.08
C GLY A 60 12.95 3.83 -1.45
N SER A 61 12.48 4.31 -2.60
CA SER A 61 11.11 4.12 -3.08
C SER A 61 10.65 2.65 -3.07
N ASP A 62 11.54 1.72 -3.42
CA ASP A 62 11.23 0.28 -3.42
C ASP A 62 10.94 -0.27 -2.02
N LYS A 63 11.72 0.14 -1.00
CA LYS A 63 11.49 -0.26 0.38
C LYS A 63 10.19 0.32 0.92
N GLN A 64 9.86 1.58 0.61
CA GLN A 64 8.57 2.17 0.99
C GLN A 64 7.39 1.40 0.40
N LEU A 65 7.47 1.05 -0.89
CA LEU A 65 6.44 0.24 -1.55
C LEU A 65 6.35 -1.18 -0.98
N HIS A 66 7.48 -1.75 -0.55
CA HIS A 66 7.50 -3.04 0.13
C HIS A 66 6.82 -3.00 1.50
N GLU A 67 7.10 -1.99 2.33
CA GLU A 67 6.45 -1.81 3.64
C GLU A 67 4.94 -1.54 3.49
N ALA A 68 4.55 -0.78 2.46
CA ALA A 68 3.14 -0.59 2.10
C ALA A 68 2.44 -1.93 1.77
N ASP A 69 3.09 -2.79 1.00
CA ASP A 69 2.58 -4.13 0.69
C ASP A 69 2.48 -5.01 1.94
N GLN A 70 3.44 -4.90 2.88
CA GLN A 70 3.37 -5.60 4.14
C GLN A 70 2.19 -5.12 5.00
N ALA A 71 1.98 -3.81 5.12
CA ALA A 71 0.82 -3.26 5.83
C ALA A 71 -0.50 -3.72 5.22
N LEU A 72 -0.62 -3.73 3.89
CA LEU A 72 -1.78 -4.29 3.21
C LEU A 72 -2.02 -5.75 3.63
N ASN A 73 -0.98 -6.59 3.60
CA ASN A 73 -1.13 -7.99 3.99
C ASN A 73 -1.51 -8.15 5.48
N ARG A 74 -0.98 -7.32 6.38
CA ARG A 74 -1.36 -7.37 7.81
C ARG A 74 -2.80 -6.94 8.06
N GLU A 75 -3.28 -5.93 7.34
CA GLU A 75 -4.68 -5.48 7.49
C GLU A 75 -5.65 -6.40 6.78
N ARG A 76 -5.31 -7.00 5.62
CA ARG A 76 -6.23 -7.91 4.92
C ARG A 76 -6.61 -9.12 5.80
N ASP A 77 -5.69 -9.60 6.63
CA ASP A 77 -5.91 -10.77 7.49
C ASP A 77 -6.84 -10.41 8.68
N GLN A 78 -7.03 -9.11 8.97
CA GLN A 78 -7.99 -8.62 9.95
C GLN A 78 -9.36 -8.29 9.34
N VAL A 79 -9.48 -8.29 8.00
CA VAL A 79 -10.74 -8.01 7.30
C VAL A 79 -11.52 -9.32 7.15
N PRO A 80 -12.79 -9.37 7.56
CA PRO A 80 -13.58 -10.58 7.46
C PRO A 80 -13.94 -10.91 6.01
N GLY A 81 -13.33 -11.97 5.44
CA GLY A 81 -13.53 -12.43 4.06
C GLY A 81 -14.96 -12.80 3.71
N LYS A 82 -15.81 -13.10 4.71
CA LYS A 82 -17.25 -13.31 4.50
C LYS A 82 -18.01 -12.09 3.98
N HIS A 83 -17.52 -10.88 4.20
CA HIS A 83 -18.20 -9.63 3.81
C HIS A 83 -17.52 -8.90 2.64
N VAL A 84 -16.23 -9.16 2.43
CA VAL A 84 -15.40 -8.42 1.48
C VAL A 84 -14.76 -9.41 0.52
N LYS A 85 -14.92 -9.16 -0.77
CA LYS A 85 -14.46 -10.02 -1.87
C LYS A 85 -12.99 -9.80 -2.18
N SER A 86 -12.58 -8.53 -2.26
CA SER A 86 -11.20 -8.13 -2.53
C SER A 86 -10.93 -6.72 -2.01
N ILE A 87 -9.65 -6.44 -1.79
CA ILE A 87 -9.13 -5.13 -1.43
C ILE A 87 -8.04 -4.80 -2.43
N ARG A 88 -8.23 -3.71 -3.16
CA ARG A 88 -7.29 -3.16 -4.13
C ARG A 88 -6.64 -1.92 -3.53
N VAL A 89 -5.30 -1.88 -3.54
CA VAL A 89 -4.50 -0.74 -3.10
C VAL A 89 -3.64 -0.28 -4.26
N LYS A 90 -3.64 1.02 -4.49
CA LYS A 90 -2.78 1.69 -5.45
C LYS A 90 -1.95 2.74 -4.72
N VAL A 91 -0.64 2.57 -4.73
CA VAL A 91 0.33 3.54 -4.21
C VAL A 91 0.97 4.22 -5.40
N SER A 92 0.92 5.55 -5.44
CA SER A 92 1.54 6.35 -6.48
C SER A 92 2.40 7.45 -5.86
N GLY A 93 3.41 7.90 -6.59
CA GLY A 93 4.28 9.00 -6.16
C GLY A 93 5.29 9.34 -7.22
N GLU A 94 6.20 10.22 -6.86
CA GLU A 94 7.29 10.70 -7.72
C GLU A 94 8.61 10.23 -7.09
N ARG A 95 9.53 9.69 -7.88
CA ARG A 95 10.91 9.46 -7.44
C ARG A 95 11.84 10.19 -8.39
N GLU A 96 12.92 10.76 -7.86
CA GLU A 96 13.97 11.31 -8.70
C GLU A 96 15.04 10.24 -8.94
N ASP A 97 15.40 10.02 -10.21
CA ASP A 97 16.44 9.08 -10.61
C ASP A 97 17.86 9.62 -10.34
N GLU A 98 18.89 8.82 -10.60
CA GLU A 98 20.29 9.21 -10.41
C GLU A 98 20.74 10.37 -11.33
N ARG A 99 19.94 10.70 -12.35
CA ARG A 99 20.20 11.78 -13.33
C ARG A 99 19.41 13.05 -13.01
N GLY A 100 18.67 13.09 -11.89
CA GLY A 100 17.85 14.23 -11.47
C GLY A 100 16.51 14.34 -12.19
N LYS A 101 16.07 13.29 -12.91
CA LYS A 101 14.78 13.28 -13.59
C LYS A 101 13.70 12.72 -12.66
N ILE A 102 12.56 13.41 -12.60
CA ILE A 102 11.39 12.96 -11.84
C ILE A 102 10.61 11.92 -12.65
N GLU A 103 10.54 10.70 -12.11
CA GLU A 103 9.74 9.60 -12.64
C GLU A 103 8.48 9.40 -11.77
N ARG A 104 7.32 9.23 -12.41
CA ARG A 104 6.10 8.83 -11.71
C ARG A 104 6.11 7.32 -11.53
N VAL A 105 6.00 6.88 -10.28
CA VAL A 105 5.88 5.47 -9.91
C VAL A 105 4.44 5.21 -9.51
N THR A 106 3.89 4.09 -9.97
CA THR A 106 2.58 3.60 -9.55
C THR A 106 2.65 2.11 -9.38
N ARG A 107 2.22 1.62 -8.22
CA ARG A 107 2.13 0.21 -7.89
C ARG A 107 0.72 -0.10 -7.43
N GLU A 108 0.11 -1.10 -8.04
CA GLU A 108 -1.22 -1.55 -7.70
C GLU A 108 -1.17 -3.02 -7.29
N ARG A 109 -1.89 -3.37 -6.22
CA ARG A 109 -2.09 -4.75 -5.78
C ARG A 109 -3.52 -4.97 -5.36
N GLU A 110 -4.04 -6.13 -5.72
CA GLU A 110 -5.30 -6.65 -5.22
C GLU A 110 -5.04 -7.88 -4.36
N VAL A 111 -5.70 -7.95 -3.20
CA VAL A 111 -5.63 -9.08 -2.27
C VAL A 111 -7.03 -9.50 -1.87
N LYS A 112 -7.18 -10.79 -1.54
CA LYS A 112 -8.38 -11.28 -0.86
C LYS A 112 -8.18 -11.13 0.66
N PRO A 113 -9.22 -10.73 1.41
CA PRO A 113 -9.18 -10.77 2.87
C PRO A 113 -8.94 -12.18 3.40
N GLY A 114 -8.48 -12.30 4.64
CA GLY A 114 -8.39 -13.59 5.33
C GLY A 114 -9.77 -14.26 5.48
N ASP A 115 -9.80 -15.59 5.36
CA ASP A 115 -10.99 -16.43 5.56
C ASP A 115 -11.53 -16.36 7.00
#